data_AF-A0A932M498-F1
#
_entry.id   AF-A0A932M498-F1
#
_cell.length_a   1.000
_cell.length_b   1.000
_cell.length_c   1.000
_cell.angle_alpha   90.00
_cell.angle_beta   90.00
_cell.angle_gamma   90.00
#
_symmetry.space_group_name_H-M   'P 1'
#
loop_
_entity.id
_entity.type
_entity.pdbx_description
1 polymer ?
#
loop_
_entity_poly.entity_id
_entity_poly.type
_entity_poly.pdbx_seq_one_letter_code
_entity_poly.pdbx_strand_id
1 'polypeptide(L)'
;MPNRGWTRIPLTEASRESLPPIEFCVPNLMAGSVGVVAAPTGIGKTCLLMQIGAAVAAGIPVANGAIRTPERTGRVVMLAAEDPPPVLGRRAQQLVKSLDMRSVGRDAMALLENNFEFLSLHGPAPKILSETWEKLLRVTFPGCTQ
;
A
#
# COMPACT_ATOMS: atom_id res chain seq x y z
N MET A 1 2.45 26.59 -10.80
CA MET A 1 2.26 26.25 -9.37
C MET A 1 0.76 26.22 -9.11
N PRO A 2 0.16 25.10 -8.67
CA PRO A 2 -1.27 25.10 -8.38
C PRO A 2 -1.53 25.92 -7.12
N ASN A 3 -2.59 26.71 -7.20
CA ASN A 3 -3.02 27.74 -6.26
C ASN A 3 -3.29 27.12 -4.86
N ARG A 4 -2.49 27.43 -3.84
CA ARG A 4 -2.76 27.07 -2.43
C ARG A 4 -3.81 28.00 -1.85
N GLY A 5 -5.06 27.89 -2.33
CA GLY A 5 -6.20 28.55 -1.71
C GLY A 5 -6.75 27.72 -0.55
N TRP A 6 -7.15 28.35 0.54
CA TRP A 6 -7.96 27.70 1.57
C TRP A 6 -9.32 27.36 0.98
N THR A 7 -9.70 26.07 0.99
CA THR A 7 -11.04 25.65 0.55
C THR A 7 -12.04 25.96 1.66
N ARG A 8 -12.97 26.88 1.43
CA ARG A 8 -14.09 27.14 2.33
C ARG A 8 -15.08 25.98 2.25
N ILE A 9 -15.36 25.35 3.38
CA ILE A 9 -16.39 24.30 3.46
C ILE A 9 -17.75 25.01 3.68
N PRO A 10 -18.72 24.88 2.75
CA PRO A 10 -20.04 25.48 2.94
C PRO A 10 -20.84 24.69 3.99
N LEU A 11 -21.26 25.36 5.07
CA LEU A 11 -22.01 24.72 6.16
C LEU A 11 -23.35 24.12 5.69
N THR A 12 -23.90 24.60 4.57
CA THR A 12 -25.11 24.05 3.94
C THR A 12 -24.92 22.64 3.39
N GLU A 13 -23.70 22.26 3.01
CA GLU A 13 -23.40 20.87 2.63
C GLU A 13 -23.12 20.01 3.85
N ALA A 14 -22.46 20.57 4.87
CA ALA A 14 -22.21 19.89 6.14
C ALA A 14 -23.50 19.59 6.93
N SER A 15 -24.59 20.32 6.68
CA SER A 15 -25.90 20.12 7.30
C SER A 15 -26.77 19.07 6.60
N ARG A 16 -26.27 18.40 5.55
CA ARG A 16 -26.99 17.30 4.91
C ARG A 16 -27.10 16.11 5.87
N GLU A 17 -28.21 15.36 5.78
CA GLU A 17 -28.44 14.17 6.63
C GLU A 17 -27.39 13.07 6.45
N SER A 18 -26.74 13.02 5.28
CA SER A 18 -25.69 12.06 5.00
C SER A 18 -24.58 12.70 4.15
N LEU A 19 -23.35 12.59 4.64
CA LEU A 19 -22.14 12.92 3.90
C LEU A 19 -21.56 11.65 3.27
N PRO A 20 -20.88 11.75 2.12
CA PRO A 20 -20.14 10.62 1.56
C PRO A 20 -19.19 10.02 2.61
N PRO A 21 -19.07 8.68 2.69
CA PRO A 21 -18.17 8.05 3.64
C PRO A 21 -16.72 8.42 3.32
N ILE A 22 -15.92 8.62 4.37
CA ILE A 22 -14.48 8.83 4.21
C ILE A 22 -13.84 7.48 3.88
N GLU A 23 -13.20 7.40 2.72
CA GLU A 23 -12.46 6.21 2.33
C GLU A 23 -11.07 6.20 2.98
N PHE A 24 -10.71 5.09 3.62
CA PHE A 24 -9.41 4.88 4.24
C PHE A 24 -8.66 3.75 3.51
N CYS A 25 -7.40 3.99 3.12
CA CYS A 25 -6.55 2.94 2.53
C CYS A 25 -6.08 1.95 3.60
N VAL A 26 -5.70 2.46 4.77
CA VAL A 26 -5.33 1.72 5.97
C VAL A 26 -5.91 2.47 7.18
N PRO A 27 -5.99 1.88 8.38
CA PRO A 27 -6.62 2.54 9.51
C PRO A 27 -6.07 3.94 9.75
N ASN A 28 -6.97 4.93 9.78
CA ASN A 28 -6.66 6.35 9.98
C ASN A 28 -5.83 7.03 8.86
N LEU A 29 -5.62 6.38 7.71
CA LEU A 29 -5.01 7.00 6.53
C LEU A 29 -6.03 7.13 5.40
N MET A 30 -6.50 8.36 5.17
CA MET A 30 -7.49 8.65 4.13
C MET A 30 -6.94 8.35 2.74
N ALA A 31 -7.79 7.85 1.84
CA ALA A 31 -7.44 7.67 0.45
C ALA A 31 -7.01 9.00 -0.20
N GLY A 32 -5.96 8.94 -1.03
CA GLY A 32 -5.35 10.13 -1.66
C GLY A 32 -4.46 10.96 -0.72
N SER A 33 -4.27 10.54 0.52
CA SER A 33 -3.32 11.17 1.45
C SER A 33 -1.97 10.44 1.49
N VAL A 34 -0.98 11.07 2.13
CA VAL A 34 0.36 10.50 2.33
C VAL A 34 0.58 10.22 3.81
N GLY A 35 0.97 8.98 4.11
CA GLY A 35 1.36 8.53 5.46
C GLY A 35 2.85 8.26 5.55
N VAL A 36 3.39 8.27 6.77
CA VAL A 36 4.78 7.92 7.04
C VAL A 36 4.87 6.90 8.16
N VAL A 37 5.67 5.85 7.96
CA VAL A 37 6.07 4.91 9.00
C VAL A 37 7.52 5.20 9.37
N ALA A 38 7.73 5.78 10.55
CA ALA A 38 9.05 6.14 11.05
C ALA A 38 9.41 5.29 12.28
N ALA A 39 10.61 4.72 12.25
CA ALA A 39 11.19 3.95 13.35
C ALA A 39 12.71 3.82 13.13
N PRO A 40 13.50 3.43 14.14
CA PRO A 40 14.91 3.08 13.97
C PRO A 40 15.14 1.89 13.01
N THR A 41 16.38 1.76 12.53
CA THR A 41 16.80 0.61 11.72
C THR A 41 16.69 -0.69 12.51
N GLY A 42 16.28 -1.78 11.86
CA GLY A 42 16.19 -3.11 12.49
C GLY A 42 14.90 -3.40 13.25
N ILE A 43 14.02 -2.41 13.47
CA ILE A 43 12.76 -2.56 14.22
C ILE A 43 11.63 -3.19 13.39
N GLY A 44 11.88 -3.53 12.12
CA GLY A 44 10.93 -4.26 11.30
C GLY A 44 9.96 -3.40 10.48
N LYS A 45 10.30 -2.14 10.17
CA LYS A 45 9.52 -1.26 9.27
C LYS A 45 9.13 -1.94 7.96
N THR A 46 10.10 -2.53 7.27
CA THR A 46 9.89 -3.27 6.03
C THR A 46 8.92 -4.44 6.24
N CYS A 47 9.07 -5.18 7.34
CA CYS A 47 8.16 -6.28 7.67
C CYS A 47 6.72 -5.79 7.90
N LEU A 48 6.56 -4.71 8.68
CA LEU A 48 5.26 -4.09 8.92
C LEU A 48 4.61 -3.58 7.63
N LEU A 49 5.37 -2.87 6.79
CA LEU A 49 4.89 -2.38 5.50
C LEU A 49 4.47 -3.52 4.57
N MET A 50 5.22 -4.63 4.56
CA MET A 50 4.85 -5.82 3.80
C MET A 50 3.53 -6.44 4.28
N GLN A 51 3.33 -6.54 5.59
CA GLN A 51 2.10 -7.08 6.18
C GLN A 51 0.90 -6.16 5.91
N ILE A 52 1.08 -4.84 6.04
CA ILE A 52 0.07 -3.85 5.67
C ILE A 52 -0.29 -3.97 4.18
N GLY A 53 0.72 -4.10 3.31
CA GLY A 53 0.48 -4.29 1.88
C GLY A 53 -0.30 -5.56 1.57
N ALA A 54 0.04 -6.68 2.21
CA ALA A 54 -0.70 -7.93 2.08
C ALA A 54 -2.15 -7.81 2.58
N ALA A 55 -2.36 -7.07 3.66
CA ALA A 55 -3.70 -6.82 4.21
C ALA A 55 -4.58 -5.98 3.28
N VAL A 56 -4.02 -4.94 2.66
CA VAL A 56 -4.73 -4.16 1.64
C VAL A 56 -4.96 -4.99 0.38
N ALA A 57 -4.00 -5.83 -0.02
CA ALA A 57 -4.11 -6.63 -1.24
C ALA A 57 -5.15 -7.77 -1.14
N ALA A 58 -5.25 -8.42 0.02
CA ALA A 58 -6.02 -9.65 0.18
C ALA A 58 -6.98 -9.66 1.38
N GLY A 59 -7.12 -8.56 2.12
CA GLY A 59 -8.06 -8.46 3.24
C GLY A 59 -7.64 -9.29 4.45
N ILE A 60 -6.33 -9.48 4.63
CA ILE A 60 -5.76 -10.33 5.70
C ILE A 60 -5.53 -9.48 6.96
N PRO A 61 -5.83 -9.95 8.17
CA PRO A 61 -5.53 -9.21 9.40
C PRO A 61 -4.02 -9.01 9.61
N VAL A 62 -3.62 -7.79 9.97
CA VAL A 62 -2.24 -7.45 10.34
C VAL A 62 -2.07 -7.55 11.85
N ALA A 63 -0.93 -8.05 12.31
CA ALA A 63 -0.57 -8.11 13.74
C ALA A 63 -1.69 -8.74 14.60
N ASN A 64 -2.27 -9.84 14.12
CA ASN A 64 -3.38 -10.54 14.79
C ASN A 64 -4.61 -9.65 15.06
N GLY A 65 -4.87 -8.67 14.20
CA GLY A 65 -6.00 -7.75 14.31
C GLY A 65 -5.71 -6.47 15.09
N ALA A 66 -4.48 -6.26 15.58
CA ALA A 66 -4.09 -5.01 16.24
C ALA A 66 -4.18 -3.80 15.30
N ILE A 67 -3.91 -4.03 14.01
CA ILE A 67 -4.19 -3.07 12.95
C ILE A 67 -5.44 -3.58 12.23
N ARG A 68 -6.49 -2.75 12.23
CA ARG A 68 -7.74 -3.10 11.54
C ARG A 68 -7.48 -3.39 10.07
N THR A 69 -8.07 -4.47 9.58
CA THR A 69 -8.04 -4.80 8.16
C THR A 69 -8.81 -3.74 7.37
N PRO A 70 -8.31 -3.28 6.21
CA PRO A 70 -9.06 -2.42 5.32
C PRO A 70 -10.40 -3.06 4.93
N GLU A 71 -11.44 -2.24 4.78
CA GLU A 71 -12.79 -2.71 4.39
C GLU A 71 -12.86 -3.17 2.93
N ARG A 72 -11.91 -2.72 2.10
CA ARG A 72 -11.83 -3.06 0.67
C ARG A 72 -10.41 -3.51 0.33
N THR A 73 -10.31 -4.53 -0.51
CA THR A 73 -9.04 -4.94 -1.10
C THR A 73 -8.70 -4.08 -2.32
N GLY A 74 -7.41 -3.94 -2.62
CA GLY A 74 -6.94 -3.15 -3.75
C GLY A 74 -5.50 -3.47 -4.12
N ARG A 75 -5.07 -2.99 -5.30
CA ARG A 75 -3.70 -3.19 -5.79
C ARG A 75 -2.71 -2.40 -4.94
N VAL A 76 -1.62 -3.05 -4.54
CA VAL A 76 -0.53 -2.52 -3.74
C VAL A 76 0.79 -2.75 -4.45
N VAL A 77 1.61 -1.71 -4.50
CA VAL A 77 2.97 -1.78 -5.01
C VAL A 77 3.92 -1.35 -3.92
N MET A 78 4.85 -2.22 -3.57
CA MET A 78 5.93 -1.90 -2.64
C MET A 78 7.23 -1.71 -3.40
N LEU A 79 7.71 -0.47 -3.42
CA LEU A 79 9.00 -0.10 -4.00
C LEU A 79 10.07 -0.18 -2.91
N ALA A 80 11.00 -1.13 -3.04
CA ALA A 80 12.10 -1.30 -2.11
C ALA A 80 13.39 -0.74 -2.70
N ALA A 81 13.83 0.40 -2.17
CA ALA A 81 15.10 1.03 -2.55
C ALA A 81 16.32 0.38 -1.87
N GLU A 82 16.15 -0.13 -0.66
CA GLU A 82 17.25 -0.63 0.18
C GLU A 82 17.63 -2.08 -0.13
N ASP A 83 16.64 -2.95 -0.36
CA ASP A 83 16.85 -4.40 -0.48
C ASP A 83 17.04 -4.82 -1.96
N PRO A 84 18.11 -5.58 -2.28
CA PRO A 84 18.28 -6.16 -3.62
C PRO A 84 17.31 -7.33 -3.87
N PRO A 85 17.08 -7.75 -5.14
CA PRO A 85 16.10 -8.77 -5.48
C PRO A 85 16.22 -10.09 -4.69
N PRO A 86 17.42 -10.66 -4.41
CA PRO A 86 17.53 -11.88 -3.64
C PRO A 86 17.04 -11.74 -2.18
N VAL A 87 17.21 -10.55 -1.59
CA VAL A 87 16.74 -10.26 -0.23
C VAL A 87 15.23 -10.08 -0.22
N LEU A 88 14.68 -9.36 -1.19
CA LEU A 88 13.22 -9.24 -1.35
C LEU A 88 12.55 -10.60 -1.56
N GLY A 89 13.12 -11.47 -2.40
CA GLY A 89 12.59 -12.81 -2.61
C GLY A 89 12.53 -13.63 -1.31
N ARG A 90 13.57 -13.52 -0.46
CA ARG A 90 13.55 -14.15 0.88
C ARG A 90 12.48 -13.55 1.78
N ARG A 91 12.31 -12.22 1.77
CA ARG A 91 11.25 -11.56 2.56
C ARG A 91 9.86 -11.98 2.10
N ALA A 92 9.60 -12.01 0.78
CA ALA A 92 8.35 -12.48 0.21
C ALA A 92 8.06 -13.93 0.60
N GLN A 93 9.07 -14.81 0.54
CA GLN A 93 8.92 -16.18 1.02
C GLN A 93 8.55 -16.25 2.51
N GLN A 94 9.16 -15.41 3.36
CA GLN A 94 8.81 -15.35 4.78
C GLN A 94 7.39 -14.83 5.01
N LEU A 95 6.96 -13.83 4.24
CA LEU A 95 5.58 -13.34 4.27
C LEU A 95 4.62 -14.48 3.93
N VAL A 96 4.79 -15.16 2.80
CA VAL A 96 3.93 -16.29 2.40
C VAL A 96 3.91 -17.37 3.49
N LYS A 97 5.08 -17.77 4.01
CA LYS A 97 5.17 -18.74 5.11
C LYS A 97 4.44 -18.28 6.38
N SER A 98 4.47 -16.99 6.69
CA SER A 98 3.76 -16.43 7.84
C SER A 98 2.24 -16.44 7.67
N LEU A 99 1.76 -16.38 6.42
CA LEU A 99 0.34 -16.47 6.07
C LEU A 99 -0.15 -17.93 6.04
N ASP A 100 0.72 -18.86 5.68
CA ASP A 100 0.45 -20.30 5.50
C ASP A 100 0.25 -21.07 6.83
N MET A 101 0.50 -20.43 7.98
CA MET A 101 0.47 -21.07 9.30
C MET A 101 -0.90 -21.06 10.01
N ARG A 102 -2.02 -21.32 9.31
CA ARG A 102 -3.33 -21.89 9.82
C ARG A 102 -4.64 -21.21 9.40
N SER A 103 -4.69 -20.09 8.66
CA SER A 103 -5.98 -19.34 8.59
C SER A 103 -6.31 -18.57 7.31
N VAL A 104 -5.43 -18.53 6.31
CA VAL A 104 -5.63 -17.69 5.12
C VAL A 104 -5.84 -18.60 3.91
N GLY A 105 -7.10 -18.82 3.52
CA GLY A 105 -7.49 -19.80 2.48
C GLY A 105 -6.89 -19.52 1.09
N ARG A 106 -7.06 -20.46 0.14
CA ARG A 106 -6.54 -20.34 -1.24
C ARG A 106 -6.91 -19.03 -1.95
N ASP A 107 -8.06 -18.47 -1.62
CA ASP A 107 -8.56 -17.22 -2.21
C ASP A 107 -7.66 -16.02 -1.89
N ALA A 108 -7.03 -16.00 -0.71
CA ALA A 108 -6.16 -14.91 -0.32
C ALA A 108 -4.81 -14.94 -1.05
N MET A 109 -4.28 -16.13 -1.33
CA MET A 109 -3.07 -16.27 -2.15
C MET A 109 -3.31 -15.78 -3.58
N ALA A 110 -4.45 -16.14 -4.18
CA ALA A 110 -4.83 -15.63 -5.49
C ALA A 110 -4.99 -14.09 -5.48
N LEU A 111 -5.55 -13.52 -4.41
CA LEU A 111 -5.63 -12.07 -4.27
C LEU A 111 -4.25 -11.42 -4.13
N LEU A 112 -3.33 -12.01 -3.34
CA LEU A 112 -1.96 -11.49 -3.21
C LEU A 112 -1.21 -11.54 -4.54
N GLU A 113 -1.33 -12.63 -5.30
CA GLU A 113 -0.68 -12.74 -6.61
C GLU A 113 -1.18 -11.68 -7.61
N ASN A 114 -2.48 -11.35 -7.57
CA ASN A 114 -3.08 -10.38 -8.49
C ASN A 114 -2.92 -8.92 -8.03
N ASN A 115 -2.88 -8.69 -6.72
CA ASN A 115 -2.95 -7.34 -6.16
C ASN A 115 -1.66 -6.86 -5.53
N PHE A 116 -0.68 -7.73 -5.21
CA PHE A 116 0.52 -7.31 -4.47
C PHE A 116 1.81 -7.51 -5.25
N GLU A 117 2.51 -6.40 -5.51
CA GLU A 117 3.78 -6.40 -6.23
C GLU A 117 4.93 -5.87 -5.38
N PHE A 118 6.05 -6.60 -5.40
CA PHE A 118 7.32 -6.18 -4.80
C PHE A 118 8.32 -5.82 -5.90
N LEU A 119 8.74 -4.57 -5.93
CA LEU A 119 9.71 -4.08 -6.91
C LEU A 119 11.00 -3.65 -6.19
N SER A 120 12.11 -4.32 -6.51
CA SER A 120 13.43 -3.83 -6.11
C SER A 120 13.86 -2.71 -7.04
N LEU A 121 14.30 -1.60 -6.47
CA LEU A 121 14.93 -0.51 -7.23
C LEU A 121 16.45 -0.72 -7.37
N HIS A 122 16.98 -1.86 -6.90
CA HIS A 122 18.36 -2.26 -7.09
C HIS A 122 18.56 -2.81 -8.52
N GLY A 123 19.27 -2.05 -9.37
CA GLY A 123 19.39 -2.32 -10.81
C GLY A 123 19.95 -1.09 -11.55
N PRO A 124 19.85 -1.00 -12.90
CA PRO A 124 20.17 0.24 -13.60
C PRO A 124 19.29 1.34 -13.02
N ALA A 125 19.93 2.28 -12.31
CA ALA A 125 19.28 3.20 -11.38
C ALA A 125 18.00 3.77 -12.01
N PRO A 126 16.81 3.57 -11.40
CA PRO A 126 15.61 4.20 -11.87
C PRO A 126 15.81 5.70 -11.65
N LYS A 127 16.20 6.43 -12.69
CA LYS A 127 16.46 7.87 -12.65
C LYS A 127 15.16 8.53 -12.19
N ILE A 128 15.07 8.95 -10.93
CA ILE A 128 13.87 9.54 -10.29
C ILE A 128 13.25 10.67 -11.13
N LEU A 129 14.06 11.32 -11.96
CA LEU A 129 13.67 12.42 -12.83
C LEU A 129 13.47 12.02 -14.31
N SER A 130 13.54 10.74 -14.67
CA SER A 130 13.29 10.28 -16.05
C SER A 130 11.85 9.81 -16.25
N GLU A 131 11.37 9.98 -17.48
CA GLU A 131 10.07 9.48 -17.98
C GLU A 131 9.89 7.95 -17.80
N THR A 132 10.96 7.24 -17.46
CA THR A 132 10.94 5.81 -17.10
C THR A 132 10.06 5.55 -15.87
N TRP A 133 9.99 6.48 -14.91
CA TRP A 133 9.12 6.35 -13.74
C TRP A 133 7.64 6.43 -14.08
N GLU A 134 7.26 7.29 -15.01
CA GLU A 134 5.89 7.33 -15.50
C GLU A 134 5.51 6.01 -16.17
N LYS A 135 6.42 5.39 -16.91
CA LYS A 135 6.15 4.08 -17.54
C LYS A 135 6.02 2.97 -16.49
N LEU A 136 6.89 2.94 -15.48
CA LEU A 136 6.78 1.99 -14.37
C LEU A 136 5.43 2.14 -13.64
N LEU A 137 5.05 3.37 -13.28
CA LEU A 137 3.79 3.64 -12.61
C LEU A 137 2.57 3.42 -13.52
N ARG A 138 2.65 3.68 -14.83
CA ARG A 138 1.53 3.46 -15.77
C ARG A 138 1.33 1.98 -16.10
N VAL A 139 2.41 1.19 -16.20
CA VAL A 139 2.33 -0.27 -16.40
C VAL A 139 1.80 -0.95 -15.13
N THR A 140 2.18 -0.46 -13.95
CA THR A 140 1.72 -0.98 -12.67
C THR A 140 0.40 -0.35 -12.18
N PHE A 141 -0.11 0.71 -12.79
CA PHE A 141 -1.39 1.33 -12.43
C PHE A 141 -2.14 1.84 -13.68
N PRO A 142 -2.82 0.96 -14.45
CA PRO A 142 -3.53 1.38 -15.67
C PRO A 142 -4.78 2.25 -15.45
N GLY A 143 -5.04 2.73 -14.22
CA GLY A 143 -6.19 3.59 -13.90
C GLY A 143 -5.97 4.64 -12.81
N CYS A 144 -4.73 4.88 -12.36
CA CYS A 144 -4.44 5.81 -11.25
C CYS A 144 -3.99 7.21 -11.71
N THR A 145 -4.12 7.51 -13.01
CA THR A 145 -3.89 8.84 -13.58
C THR A 145 -5.17 9.35 -14.23
N GLN A 146 -6.11 9.79 -13.40
CA GLN A 146 -7.12 10.77 -13.77
C GLN A 146 -7.13 11.89 -12.72
#